data_AF-A0A511V8L2-F1
#
_entry.id   AF-A0A511V8L2-F1
#
_cell.length_a   1.000
_cell.length_b   1.000
_cell.length_c   1.000
_cell.angle_alpha   90.00
_cell.angle_beta   90.00
_cell.angle_gamma   90.00
#
_symmetry.space_group_name_H-M   'P 1'
#
loop_
_entity.id
_entity.type
_entity.pdbx_description
1 polymer ?
#
loop_
_entity_poly.entity_id
_entity_poly.type
_entity_poly.pdbx_seq_one_letter_code
_entity_poly.pdbx_strand_id
1 'polypeptide(L)'
;MGVIHPEDDARFFAKNRIASKIYIIGQAKHYQSEKVHSHEVRELAGSLHLLKSRNFALAGDIYKNLEINAYTPIYAYFITSNYFTSAARQLCLNADIMDVDRILLALTFATNSQYHDGSGTIYEQSLWDALHTVSSIS
;
A
#
# COMPACT_ATOMS: atom_id res chain seq x y z
N MET A 1 16.26 33.35 33.51
CA MET A 1 16.92 32.88 32.27
C MET A 1 17.61 31.56 32.57
N GLY A 2 17.18 30.46 31.96
CA GLY A 2 17.99 29.23 31.94
C GLY A 2 19.00 29.33 30.80
N VAL A 3 20.25 28.97 31.04
CA VAL A 3 21.27 28.88 29.99
C VAL A 3 21.13 27.50 29.34
N ILE A 4 20.82 27.46 28.05
CA ILE A 4 20.74 26.21 27.29
C ILE A 4 22.16 25.83 26.87
N HIS A 5 22.59 24.63 27.24
CA HIS A 5 23.93 24.11 26.94
C HIS A 5 23.95 23.39 25.58
N PRO A 6 24.71 23.87 24.57
CA PRO A 6 24.67 23.31 23.22
C PRO A 6 25.09 21.83 23.14
N GLU A 7 25.89 21.36 24.09
CA GLU A 7 26.32 19.96 24.18
C GLU A 7 25.19 18.98 24.55
N ASP A 8 24.13 19.43 25.23
CA ASP A 8 22.98 18.59 25.58
C ASP A 8 21.96 18.51 24.44
N ASP A 9 21.73 19.61 23.71
CA ASP A 9 20.90 19.61 22.48
C ASP A 9 21.45 18.59 21.46
N ALA A 10 22.76 18.61 21.20
CA ALA A 10 23.40 17.68 20.28
C ALA A 10 23.15 16.21 20.66
N ARG A 11 23.09 15.89 21.96
CA ARG A 11 22.78 14.55 22.47
C ARG A 11 21.30 14.21 22.35
N PHE A 12 20.40 15.16 22.59
CA PHE A 12 18.96 14.99 22.38
C PHE A 12 18.64 14.69 20.91
N PHE A 13 19.16 15.49 19.97
CA PHE A 13 18.92 15.31 18.53
C PHE A 13 19.63 14.06 17.96
N ALA A 14 20.81 13.69 18.46
CA ALA A 14 21.49 12.47 18.03
C ALA A 14 20.77 11.20 18.52
N LYS A 15 20.28 11.19 19.77
CA LYS A 15 19.62 10.02 20.37
C LYS A 15 18.19 9.81 19.84
N ASN A 16 17.52 10.88 19.42
CA ASN A 16 16.11 10.85 19.01
C ASN A 16 15.91 10.98 17.49
N ARG A 17 16.74 10.30 16.69
CA ARG A 17 16.42 9.96 15.29
C ARG A 17 15.28 8.94 15.25
N ILE A 18 14.09 9.37 15.63
CA ILE A 18 12.84 8.70 15.29
C ILE A 18 12.68 8.82 13.78
N ALA A 19 13.18 7.83 13.05
CA ALA A 19 12.78 7.64 11.67
C ALA A 19 11.27 7.36 11.69
N SER A 20 10.47 8.35 11.28
CA SER A 20 9.01 8.25 11.25
C SER A 20 8.61 7.00 10.47
N LYS A 21 8.15 5.95 11.17
CA LYS A 21 7.74 4.69 10.56
C LYS A 21 6.67 5.00 9.51
N ILE A 22 6.96 4.73 8.25
CA ILE A 22 5.99 4.77 7.16
C ILE A 22 5.45 3.35 7.01
N TYR A 23 4.13 3.22 6.97
CA TYR A 23 3.48 1.93 6.70
C TYR A 23 2.89 1.93 5.29
N ILE A 24 2.96 0.78 4.63
CA ILE A 24 2.26 0.50 3.38
C ILE A 24 1.25 -0.59 3.69
N ILE A 25 -0.01 -0.38 3.34
CA ILE A 25 -1.11 -1.32 3.59
C ILE A 25 -1.82 -1.60 2.27
N GLY A 26 -1.82 -2.85 1.83
CA GLY A 26 -2.43 -3.28 0.58
C GLY A 26 -3.60 -4.24 0.81
N GLN A 27 -4.67 -4.09 0.04
CA GLN A 27 -5.60 -5.18 -0.24
C GLN A 27 -5.42 -5.60 -1.70
N ALA A 28 -5.25 -6.90 -1.94
CA ALA A 28 -5.23 -7.48 -3.28
C ALA A 28 -6.47 -8.37 -3.46
N LYS A 29 -7.24 -8.17 -4.55
CA LYS A 29 -8.33 -9.07 -4.95
C LYS A 29 -8.25 -9.35 -6.46
N HIS A 30 -8.13 -10.63 -6.82
CA HIS A 30 -8.29 -11.10 -8.20
C HIS A 30 -9.78 -11.13 -8.57
N TYR A 31 -10.13 -10.68 -9.78
CA TYR A 31 -11.45 -10.89 -10.38
C TYR A 31 -11.31 -11.32 -11.85
N GLN A 32 -11.97 -12.42 -12.23
CA GLN A 32 -11.91 -12.97 -13.58
C GLN A 32 -12.58 -12.05 -14.62
N SER A 33 -13.80 -11.58 -14.32
CA SER A 33 -14.63 -10.76 -15.22
C SER A 33 -15.22 -9.51 -14.56
N GLU A 34 -15.43 -9.53 -13.24
CA GLU A 34 -16.04 -8.44 -12.49
C GLU A 34 -15.09 -7.25 -12.28
N LYS A 35 -15.68 -6.06 -12.13
CA LYS A 35 -14.96 -4.84 -11.79
C LYS A 35 -14.96 -4.63 -10.28
N VAL A 36 -13.94 -3.95 -9.75
CA VAL A 36 -13.97 -3.52 -8.34
C VAL A 36 -15.11 -2.52 -8.15
N HIS A 37 -16.01 -2.81 -7.22
CA HIS A 37 -17.15 -1.97 -6.87
C HIS A 37 -16.86 -1.20 -5.56
N SER A 38 -17.73 -0.22 -5.24
CA SER A 38 -17.54 0.62 -4.05
C SER A 38 -17.77 -0.11 -2.73
N HIS A 39 -18.28 -1.34 -2.70
CA HIS A 39 -18.41 -2.10 -1.45
C HIS A 39 -17.03 -2.54 -0.95
N GLU A 40 -16.19 -2.96 -1.88
CA GLU A 40 -14.92 -3.61 -1.65
C GLU A 40 -13.86 -2.59 -1.25
N VAL A 41 -13.88 -1.41 -1.88
CA VAL A 41 -13.06 -0.27 -1.44
C VAL A 41 -13.47 0.23 -0.03
N ARG A 42 -14.76 0.07 0.37
CA ARG A 42 -15.18 0.36 1.76
C ARG A 42 -14.65 -0.65 2.77
N GLU A 43 -14.35 -1.90 2.40
CA GLU A 43 -13.68 -2.85 3.30
C GLU A 43 -12.33 -2.28 3.72
N LEU A 44 -11.48 -1.94 2.75
CA LEU A 44 -10.15 -1.36 3.00
C LEU A 44 -10.25 0.00 3.72
N ALA A 45 -11.09 0.93 3.24
CA ALA A 45 -11.25 2.24 3.86
C ALA A 45 -11.77 2.14 5.31
N GLY A 46 -12.69 1.22 5.58
CA GLY A 46 -13.17 0.90 6.92
C GLY A 46 -12.06 0.34 7.80
N SER A 47 -11.33 -0.69 7.34
CA SER A 47 -10.19 -1.26 8.07
C SER A 47 -9.12 -0.21 8.40
N LEU A 48 -8.80 0.67 7.45
CA LEU A 48 -7.86 1.79 7.65
C LEU A 48 -8.39 2.82 8.66
N HIS A 49 -9.68 3.10 8.66
CA HIS A 49 -10.30 4.00 9.64
C HIS A 49 -10.27 3.41 11.06
N LEU A 50 -10.63 2.13 11.22
CA LEU A 50 -10.56 1.43 12.50
C LEU A 50 -9.10 1.36 13.01
N LEU A 51 -8.14 1.12 12.13
CA LEU A 51 -6.71 1.10 12.45
C LEU A 51 -6.19 2.49 12.88
N LYS A 52 -6.45 3.54 12.09
CA LYS A 52 -6.05 4.93 12.39
C LYS A 52 -6.68 5.44 13.70
N SER A 53 -7.92 5.03 14.01
CA SER A 53 -8.63 5.40 15.23
C SER A 53 -8.42 4.44 16.42
N ARG A 54 -7.65 3.35 16.24
CA ARG A 54 -7.42 2.26 17.22
C ARG A 54 -8.70 1.58 17.74
N ASN A 55 -9.79 1.66 16.98
CA ASN A 55 -11.10 1.08 17.33
C ASN A 55 -11.27 -0.31 16.71
N PHE A 56 -10.57 -1.32 17.22
CA PHE A 56 -10.71 -2.71 16.75
C PHE A 56 -10.69 -3.72 17.90
N ALA A 57 -11.40 -4.83 17.73
CA ALA A 57 -11.46 -5.89 18.73
C ALA A 57 -10.16 -6.71 18.75
N LEU A 58 -9.43 -6.65 19.87
CA LEU A 58 -8.22 -7.43 20.10
C LEU A 58 -8.57 -8.90 20.45
N ALA A 59 -8.83 -9.70 19.42
CA ALA A 59 -8.97 -11.16 19.51
C ALA A 59 -7.61 -11.84 19.73
N GLY A 60 -6.94 -11.49 20.84
CA GLY A 60 -5.53 -11.76 21.05
C GLY A 60 -4.62 -10.73 20.35
N ASP A 61 -3.37 -10.70 20.79
CA ASP A 61 -2.40 -9.67 20.40
C ASP A 61 -1.50 -10.19 19.27
N ILE A 62 -2.09 -10.26 18.08
CA ILE A 62 -1.47 -10.72 16.83
C ILE A 62 -0.56 -9.68 16.17
N TYR A 63 -0.62 -8.41 16.61
CA TYR A 63 0.10 -7.28 16.02
C TYR A 63 0.98 -6.53 17.04
N LYS A 64 1.58 -7.24 18.01
CA LYS A 64 2.44 -6.73 19.11
C LYS A 64 3.42 -5.61 18.76
N ASN A 65 3.95 -5.61 17.54
CA ASN A 65 5.00 -4.70 17.09
C ASN A 65 4.45 -3.55 16.20
N LEU A 66 3.13 -3.46 15.98
CA LEU A 66 2.47 -2.53 15.07
C LEU A 66 2.13 -1.19 15.73
N GLU A 67 3.17 -0.41 16.04
CA GLU A 67 3.01 0.94 16.59
C GLU A 67 2.64 1.97 15.51
N ILE A 68 1.34 2.08 15.22
CA ILE A 68 0.78 3.19 14.41
C ILE A 68 0.27 4.27 15.35
N ASN A 69 0.87 5.47 15.28
CA ASN A 69 0.47 6.66 16.03
C ASN A 69 -0.41 7.58 15.16
N ALA A 70 -1.10 8.55 15.79
CA ALA A 70 -2.11 9.39 15.11
C ALA A 70 -1.58 10.19 13.90
N TYR A 71 -0.27 10.44 13.84
CA TYR A 71 0.41 11.17 12.75
C TYR A 71 1.38 10.28 11.94
N THR A 72 1.27 8.96 12.08
CA THR A 72 2.05 7.98 11.31
C THR A 72 1.54 7.93 9.86
N PRO A 73 2.39 8.17 8.83
CA PRO A 73 1.98 8.03 7.44
C PRO A 73 1.62 6.58 7.09
N ILE A 74 0.49 6.40 6.40
CA ILE A 74 0.03 5.12 5.87
C ILE A 74 -0.30 5.32 4.41
N TYR A 75 0.44 4.69 3.51
CA TYR A 75 0.11 4.63 2.09
C TYR A 75 -0.76 3.39 1.84
N ALA A 76 -2.00 3.61 1.42
CA ALA A 76 -2.96 2.54 1.13
C ALA A 76 -2.98 2.19 -0.35
N TYR A 77 -3.06 0.89 -0.67
CA TYR A 77 -3.15 0.37 -2.03
C TYR A 77 -4.32 -0.61 -2.17
N PHE A 78 -5.10 -0.49 -3.23
CA PHE A 78 -6.03 -1.53 -3.68
C PHE A 78 -5.54 -2.07 -5.01
N ILE A 79 -5.14 -3.34 -5.05
CA ILE A 79 -4.52 -3.97 -6.22
C ILE A 79 -5.46 -5.03 -6.80
N THR A 80 -5.61 -5.07 -8.11
CA THR A 80 -6.48 -6.04 -8.78
C THR A 80 -5.98 -6.46 -10.16
N SER A 81 -6.36 -7.67 -10.57
CA SER A 81 -6.17 -8.20 -11.93
C SER A 81 -7.11 -7.57 -12.98
N ASN A 82 -8.09 -6.78 -12.54
CA ASN A 82 -9.18 -6.26 -13.38
C ASN A 82 -9.28 -4.72 -13.31
N TYR A 83 -10.45 -4.16 -13.61
CA TYR A 83 -10.71 -2.71 -13.62
C TYR A 83 -11.58 -2.26 -12.45
N PHE A 84 -11.43 -1.00 -12.02
CA PHE A 84 -12.37 -0.37 -11.10
C PHE A 84 -13.61 0.15 -11.84
N THR A 85 -14.76 0.16 -11.16
CA THR A 85 -15.90 1.00 -11.56
C THR A 85 -15.61 2.47 -11.26
N SER A 86 -16.26 3.40 -11.97
CA SER A 86 -16.08 4.85 -11.72
C SER A 86 -16.36 5.23 -10.26
N ALA A 87 -17.43 4.68 -9.67
CA ALA A 87 -17.78 4.90 -8.27
C ALA A 87 -16.80 4.25 -7.27
N ALA A 88 -16.05 3.21 -7.66
CA ALA A 88 -14.97 2.66 -6.84
C ALA A 88 -13.71 3.53 -6.96
N ARG A 89 -13.34 3.96 -8.17
CA ARG A 89 -12.17 4.82 -8.43
C ARG A 89 -12.29 6.19 -7.73
N GLN A 90 -13.47 6.80 -7.78
CA GLN A 90 -13.75 8.02 -7.03
C GLN A 90 -13.69 7.81 -5.51
N LEU A 91 -14.07 6.62 -5.01
CA LEU A 91 -13.96 6.30 -3.59
C LEU A 91 -12.50 6.08 -3.17
N CYS A 92 -11.67 5.43 -4.00
CA CYS A 92 -10.24 5.30 -3.76
C CYS A 92 -9.57 6.68 -3.60
N LEU A 93 -9.82 7.58 -4.56
CA LEU A 93 -9.35 8.97 -4.55
C LEU A 93 -9.82 9.73 -3.29
N ASN A 94 -11.11 9.60 -2.92
CA ASN A 94 -11.66 10.27 -1.74
C ASN A 94 -11.20 9.66 -0.40
N ALA A 95 -10.64 8.45 -0.41
CA ALA A 95 -10.21 7.71 0.78
C ALA A 95 -8.69 7.68 1.00
N ASP A 96 -7.91 8.35 0.13
CA ASP A 96 -6.43 8.31 0.13
C ASP A 96 -5.90 6.87 -0.10
N ILE A 97 -6.49 6.17 -1.07
CA ILE A 97 -6.13 4.81 -1.49
C ILE A 97 -5.67 4.85 -2.95
N MET A 98 -4.45 4.38 -3.22
CA MET A 98 -3.90 4.22 -4.55
C MET A 98 -4.53 2.99 -5.23
N ASP A 99 -5.22 3.18 -6.34
CA ASP A 99 -5.88 2.12 -7.10
C ASP A 99 -5.00 1.58 -8.24
N VAL A 100 -4.61 0.31 -8.13
CA VAL A 100 -3.77 -0.39 -9.11
C VAL A 100 -4.64 -1.38 -9.89
N ASP A 101 -5.11 -0.91 -11.05
CA ASP A 101 -5.86 -1.72 -12.01
C ASP A 101 -4.94 -2.54 -12.93
N ARG A 102 -5.53 -3.39 -13.78
CA ARG A 102 -4.82 -4.25 -14.74
C ARG A 102 -3.80 -3.50 -15.61
N ILE A 103 -4.05 -2.25 -16.01
CA ILE A 103 -3.14 -1.49 -16.87
C ILE A 103 -1.95 -1.00 -16.05
N LEU A 104 -2.19 -0.44 -14.86
CA LEU A 104 -1.10 0.01 -13.99
C LEU A 104 -0.27 -1.19 -13.47
N LEU A 105 -0.90 -2.33 -13.20
CA LEU A 105 -0.22 -3.57 -12.83
C LEU A 105 0.66 -4.10 -13.98
N ALA A 106 0.15 -4.15 -15.20
CA ALA A 106 0.93 -4.53 -16.38
C ALA A 106 2.11 -3.57 -16.63
N LEU A 107 1.90 -2.27 -16.47
CA LEU A 107 2.98 -1.27 -16.56
C LEU A 107 4.02 -1.44 -15.45
N THR A 108 3.60 -1.82 -14.23
CA THR A 108 4.50 -2.09 -13.10
C THR A 108 5.38 -3.31 -13.35
N PHE A 109 4.86 -4.36 -14.01
CA PHE A 109 5.68 -5.48 -14.47
C PHE A 109 6.58 -5.08 -15.65
N ALA A 110 6.03 -4.39 -16.67
CA ALA A 110 6.78 -3.95 -17.85
C ALA A 110 7.90 -2.92 -17.56
N THR A 111 7.91 -2.29 -16.37
CA THR A 111 8.98 -1.39 -15.92
C THR A 111 9.93 -2.01 -14.89
N ASN A 112 9.63 -3.21 -14.38
CA ASN A 112 10.52 -3.95 -13.47
C ASN A 112 11.58 -4.70 -14.29
N SER A 113 12.86 -4.45 -13.99
CA SER A 113 14.02 -5.03 -14.69
C SER A 113 14.14 -6.56 -14.60
N GLN A 114 13.37 -7.21 -13.72
CA GLN A 114 13.22 -8.68 -13.72
C GLN A 114 12.57 -9.22 -15.00
N TYR A 115 11.84 -8.37 -15.74
CA TYR A 115 11.20 -8.69 -17.03
C TYR A 115 11.95 -8.06 -18.22
N HIS A 116 13.17 -7.56 -18.02
CA HIS A 116 14.03 -6.99 -19.07
C HIS A 116 15.26 -7.85 -19.33
N ASP A 117 15.68 -7.93 -20.58
CA ASP A 117 16.96 -8.51 -20.96
C ASP A 117 18.14 -7.56 -20.70
N GLY A 118 19.37 -8.04 -20.94
CA GLY A 118 20.59 -7.25 -20.80
C GLY A 118 20.74 -6.07 -21.78
N SER A 119 19.81 -5.88 -22.71
CA SER A 119 19.71 -4.74 -23.62
C SER A 119 18.60 -3.74 -23.23
N GLY A 120 17.77 -4.07 -22.24
CA GLY A 120 16.58 -3.30 -21.87
C GLY A 120 15.31 -3.65 -22.67
N THR A 121 15.33 -4.72 -23.46
CA THR A 121 14.16 -5.22 -24.19
C THR A 121 13.29 -6.06 -23.24
N ILE A 122 11.96 -5.93 -23.33
CA ILE A 122 11.04 -6.70 -22.48
C ILE A 122 11.04 -8.17 -22.91
N TYR A 123 11.22 -9.08 -21.95
CA TYR A 123 10.98 -10.51 -22.11
C TYR A 123 9.47 -10.79 -22.23
N GLU A 124 8.89 -10.54 -23.41
CA GLU A 124 7.44 -10.62 -23.66
C GLU A 124 6.81 -11.89 -23.07
N GLN A 125 7.39 -13.06 -23.32
CA GLN A 125 6.88 -14.34 -22.81
C GLN A 125 6.75 -14.33 -21.28
N SER A 126 7.77 -13.86 -20.55
CA SER A 126 7.72 -13.81 -19.07
C SER A 126 6.69 -12.80 -18.54
N LEU A 127 6.47 -11.70 -19.27
CA LEU A 127 5.44 -10.71 -18.94
C LEU A 127 4.04 -11.28 -19.21
N TRP A 128 3.85 -11.99 -20.32
CA TRP A 128 2.62 -12.74 -20.61
C TRP A 128 2.36 -13.82 -19.55
N ASP A 129 3.36 -14.62 -19.20
CA ASP A 129 3.24 -15.68 -18.19
C ASP A 129 2.91 -15.11 -16.79
N ALA A 130 3.51 -13.97 -16.40
CA ALA A 130 3.19 -13.28 -15.16
C ALA A 130 1.77 -12.69 -15.16
N LEU A 131 1.36 -12.03 -16.25
CA LEU A 131 -0.01 -11.52 -16.41
C LEU A 131 -1.05 -12.64 -16.46
N HIS A 132 -0.72 -13.79 -17.06
CA HIS A 132 -1.58 -14.96 -17.08
C HIS A 132 -1.66 -15.65 -15.72
N THR A 133 -0.55 -15.74 -14.98
CA THR A 133 -0.54 -16.23 -13.59
C THR A 133 -1.43 -15.35 -12.70
N VAL A 134 -1.33 -14.02 -12.81
CA VAL A 134 -2.24 -13.07 -12.13
C VAL A 134 -3.70 -13.21 -12.60
N SER A 135 -3.94 -13.75 -13.80
CA SER A 135 -5.27 -14.07 -14.32
C SER A 135 -5.81 -15.45 -13.92
N SER A 136 -4.96 -16.35 -13.39
CA SER A 136 -5.31 -17.74 -13.07
C SER A 136 -5.25 -18.10 -11.58
N ILE A 137 -4.86 -17.15 -10.71
CA ILE A 137 -5.01 -17.29 -9.25
C ILE A 137 -6.44 -16.90 -8.88
N SER A 138 -7.35 -17.87 -8.98
CA SER A 138 -8.78 -17.77 -8.66
C SER A 138 -9.23 -18.93 -7.77
#